data_AF-X8IXU0-F1
#
_entry.id   AF-X8IXU0-F1
#
_cell.length_a   1.000
_cell.length_b   1.000
_cell.length_c   1.000
_cell.angle_alpha   90.00
_cell.angle_beta   90.00
_cell.angle_gamma   90.00
#
_symmetry.space_group_name_H-M   'P 1'
#
loop_
_entity.id
_entity.type
_entity.pdbx_description
1 polymer ?
#
loop_
_entity_poly.entity_id
_entity_poly.type
_entity_poly.pdbx_seq_one_letter_code
_entity_poly.pdbx_strand_id
1 'polypeptide(L)'
;MFNVFTLVAVALAAVTVSANHAVSFTNRCGTAVRPIIKNTANGVTYTGPWLGQGQSSSSSVAENWPSGIMVGQTNANQGVDCIGCTRLECDFANSNAAWHCCNLSRVAGFHVGMSFSWTGGGCQGATCSYSTCPPSDAWVANIDDGSSLRFCPAANVGLNVVFCP
;
A
#
# COMPACT_ATOMS: atom_id res chain seq x y z
N MET A 1 30.22 57.73 -8.69
CA MET A 1 28.88 58.01 -8.14
C MET A 1 27.99 56.82 -8.50
N PHE A 2 27.31 56.29 -7.49
CA PHE A 2 26.62 55.00 -7.31
C PHE A 2 26.15 54.11 -8.49
N ASN A 3 26.54 52.83 -8.36
CA ASN A 3 26.00 51.58 -8.91
C ASN A 3 24.49 51.40 -8.68
N VAL A 4 23.79 50.73 -9.62
CA VAL A 4 22.71 49.77 -9.28
C VAL A 4 22.65 48.66 -10.33
N PHE A 5 23.38 47.56 -10.10
CA PHE A 5 23.10 46.27 -10.73
C PHE A 5 21.98 45.61 -9.93
N THR A 6 20.78 45.54 -10.50
CA THR A 6 19.63 44.86 -9.89
C THR A 6 19.75 43.36 -10.11
N LEU A 7 20.31 42.64 -9.14
CA LEU A 7 20.25 41.18 -9.06
C LEU A 7 18.88 40.78 -8.51
N VAL A 8 18.00 40.26 -9.38
CA VAL A 8 16.76 39.59 -8.97
C VAL A 8 17.14 38.18 -8.51
N ALA A 9 17.20 37.98 -7.20
CA ALA A 9 17.32 36.65 -6.61
C ALA A 9 15.94 35.98 -6.61
N VAL A 10 15.69 35.10 -7.58
CA VAL A 10 14.54 34.19 -7.53
C VAL A 10 14.91 33.08 -6.53
N ALA A 11 14.41 33.20 -5.30
CA ALA A 11 14.48 32.13 -4.33
C ALA A 11 13.56 30.98 -4.79
N LEU A 12 14.13 29.95 -5.41
CA LEU A 12 13.46 28.67 -5.56
C LEU A 12 13.29 28.09 -4.15
N ALA A 13 12.10 28.24 -3.58
CA ALA A 13 11.69 27.41 -2.47
C ALA A 13 11.71 25.97 -2.96
N ALA A 14 12.70 25.20 -2.51
CA ALA A 14 12.71 23.76 -2.70
C ALA A 14 11.50 23.21 -1.95
N VAL A 15 10.40 23.00 -2.67
CA VAL A 15 9.30 22.16 -2.20
C VAL A 15 9.93 20.79 -2.03
N THR A 16 10.22 20.38 -0.79
CA THR A 16 10.52 19.00 -0.47
C THR A 16 9.24 18.23 -0.76
N VAL A 17 9.07 17.80 -2.00
CA VAL A 17 8.09 16.78 -2.35
C VAL A 17 8.53 15.55 -1.57
N SER A 18 7.88 15.29 -0.43
CA SER A 18 7.92 13.98 0.19
C SER A 18 7.67 12.98 -0.93
N ALA A 19 8.64 12.13 -1.25
CA ALA A 19 8.41 11.11 -2.25
C ALA A 19 7.24 10.27 -1.76
N ASN A 20 6.19 10.13 -2.57
CA ASN A 20 5.12 9.21 -2.24
C ASN A 20 5.56 7.80 -2.64
N HIS A 21 5.22 6.79 -1.86
CA HIS A 21 5.43 5.40 -2.26
C HIS A 21 4.45 5.07 -3.40
N ALA A 22 4.98 4.68 -4.55
CA ALA A 22 4.17 4.23 -5.67
C ALA A 22 3.47 2.91 -5.32
N VAL A 23 2.20 2.79 -5.71
CA VAL A 23 1.41 1.56 -5.51
C VAL A 23 0.85 1.13 -6.86
N SER A 24 1.14 -0.10 -7.28
CA SER A 24 0.53 -0.73 -8.45
C SER A 24 -0.38 -1.88 -8.05
N PHE A 25 -1.50 -2.01 -8.75
CA PHE A 25 -2.45 -3.09 -8.59
C PHE A 25 -2.58 -3.83 -9.91
N THR A 26 -2.57 -5.17 -9.87
CA THR A 26 -2.89 -6.04 -11.01
C THR A 26 -4.01 -6.98 -10.62
N ASN A 27 -5.05 -7.10 -11.44
CA ASN A 27 -6.09 -8.10 -11.24
C ASN A 27 -5.82 -9.35 -12.10
N ARG A 28 -5.63 -10.52 -11.48
CA ARG A 28 -5.59 -11.82 -12.17
C ARG A 28 -6.82 -12.67 -11.92
N CYS A 29 -7.78 -12.18 -11.14
CA CYS A 29 -9.02 -12.89 -10.89
C CYS A 29 -9.86 -13.00 -12.16
N GLY A 30 -10.69 -14.05 -12.25
CA GLY A 30 -11.71 -14.18 -13.31
C GLY A 30 -12.90 -13.23 -13.15
N THR A 31 -12.92 -12.40 -12.11
CA THR A 31 -13.94 -11.36 -11.86
C THR A 31 -13.28 -9.99 -11.77
N ALA A 32 -14.06 -8.93 -11.98
CA ALA A 32 -13.57 -7.57 -11.83
C ALA A 32 -13.24 -7.27 -10.35
N VAL A 33 -12.09 -6.63 -10.11
CA VAL A 33 -11.65 -6.22 -8.78
C VAL A 33 -11.37 -4.72 -8.78
N ARG A 34 -11.79 -4.01 -7.74
CA ARG A 34 -11.52 -2.59 -7.54
C ARG A 34 -10.60 -2.39 -6.34
N PRO A 35 -9.38 -1.86 -6.55
CA PRO A 35 -8.48 -1.59 -5.45
C PRO A 35 -8.97 -0.39 -4.63
N ILE A 36 -8.93 -0.52 -3.32
CA ILE A 36 -9.15 0.56 -2.37
C ILE A 36 -7.88 0.73 -1.55
N ILE A 37 -7.47 1.97 -1.30
CA ILE A 37 -6.44 2.32 -0.34
C ILE A 37 -7.10 3.21 0.71
N LYS A 38 -6.90 2.90 1.99
CA LYS A 38 -7.41 3.72 3.08
C LYS A 38 -6.32 3.95 4.11
N ASN A 39 -6.12 5.19 4.51
CA ASN A 39 -5.42 5.53 5.73
C ASN A 39 -6.44 5.49 6.87
N THR A 40 -6.32 4.54 7.79
CA THR A 40 -7.30 4.41 8.88
C THR A 40 -7.09 5.45 10.00
N ALA A 41 -5.90 6.05 10.09
CA ALA A 41 -5.60 7.07 11.08
C ALA A 41 -6.26 8.43 10.78
N ASN A 42 -6.45 8.78 9.49
CA ASN A 42 -7.05 10.07 9.10
C ASN A 42 -8.26 9.96 8.16
N GLY A 43 -8.67 8.74 7.79
CA GLY A 43 -9.85 8.47 6.96
C GLY A 43 -9.68 8.72 5.47
N VAL A 44 -8.51 9.22 5.01
CA VAL A 44 -8.25 9.44 3.59
C VAL A 44 -8.37 8.13 2.83
N THR A 45 -9.22 8.13 1.81
CA THR A 45 -9.50 6.96 1.00
C THR A 45 -9.29 7.27 -0.47
N TYR A 46 -8.49 6.43 -1.13
CA TYR A 46 -8.45 6.33 -2.59
C TYR A 46 -9.28 5.14 -3.02
N THR A 47 -10.01 5.34 -4.11
CA THR A 47 -10.86 4.32 -4.69
C THR A 47 -10.51 4.21 -6.18
N GLY A 48 -9.92 3.09 -6.56
CA GLY A 48 -9.47 2.86 -7.92
C GLY A 48 -10.59 2.53 -8.91
N PRO A 49 -10.23 2.35 -10.20
CA PRO A 49 -11.14 1.85 -11.20
C PRO A 49 -11.45 0.36 -10.99
N TRP A 50 -12.54 -0.12 -11.60
CA TRP A 50 -12.74 -1.56 -11.76
C TRP A 50 -11.72 -2.12 -12.74
N LEU A 51 -10.96 -3.12 -12.30
CA LEU A 51 -9.98 -3.84 -13.12
C LEU A 51 -10.59 -5.15 -13.57
N GLY A 52 -10.75 -5.34 -14.87
CA GLY A 52 -10.98 -6.66 -15.46
C GLY A 52 -9.75 -7.58 -15.32
N GLN A 53 -9.90 -8.84 -15.72
CA GLN A 53 -8.78 -9.79 -15.69
C GLN A 53 -7.60 -9.28 -16.55
N GLY A 54 -6.39 -9.34 -15.99
CA GLY A 54 -5.15 -8.85 -16.61
C GLY A 54 -4.96 -7.34 -16.54
N GLN A 55 -5.96 -6.56 -16.13
CA GLN A 55 -5.84 -5.10 -16.06
C GLN A 55 -5.10 -4.65 -14.80
N SER A 56 -4.50 -3.46 -14.90
CA SER A 56 -3.73 -2.85 -13.83
C SER A 56 -4.08 -1.37 -13.65
N SER A 57 -3.85 -0.84 -12.46
CA SER A 57 -3.90 0.59 -12.16
C SER A 57 -2.82 0.97 -11.16
N SER A 58 -2.49 2.26 -11.08
CA SER A 58 -1.52 2.78 -10.13
C SER A 58 -2.11 3.91 -9.28
N SER A 59 -1.53 4.08 -8.10
CA SER A 59 -1.77 5.18 -7.17
C SER A 59 -0.49 5.44 -6.38
N SER A 60 -0.59 6.17 -5.28
CA SER A 60 0.51 6.39 -4.35
C SER A 60 0.01 6.61 -2.93
N VAL A 61 0.86 6.32 -1.95
CA VAL A 61 0.64 6.67 -0.54
C VAL A 61 1.74 7.61 -0.06
N ALA A 62 1.44 8.45 0.92
CA ALA A 62 2.44 9.38 1.47
C ALA A 62 3.60 8.63 2.13
N GLU A 63 4.77 9.27 2.24
CA GLU A 63 5.91 8.72 2.99
C GLU A 63 5.53 8.45 4.45
N ASN A 64 4.83 9.39 5.07
CA ASN A 64 4.24 9.22 6.39
C ASN A 64 2.81 8.68 6.26
N TRP A 65 2.68 7.35 6.22
CA TRP A 65 1.40 6.66 6.06
C TRP A 65 1.16 5.64 7.18
N PRO A 66 0.59 6.09 8.33
CA PRO A 66 0.25 5.22 9.45
C PRO A 66 -1.01 4.40 9.15
N SER A 67 -1.05 3.17 9.69
CA SER A 67 -2.27 2.34 9.73
C SER A 67 -2.98 2.24 8.38
N GLY A 68 -2.20 2.04 7.32
CA GLY A 68 -2.66 1.91 5.94
C GLY A 68 -3.27 0.55 5.69
N ILE A 69 -4.40 0.52 4.97
CA ILE A 69 -4.98 -0.71 4.45
C ILE A 69 -5.18 -0.62 2.94
N MET A 70 -4.97 -1.74 2.25
CA MET A 70 -5.36 -1.93 0.85
C MET A 70 -6.18 -3.21 0.70
N VAL A 71 -7.24 -3.14 -0.10
CA VAL A 71 -8.17 -4.25 -0.33
C VAL A 71 -8.60 -4.32 -1.79
N GLY A 72 -9.04 -5.50 -2.22
CA GLY A 72 -9.71 -5.71 -3.50
C GLY A 72 -11.21 -5.94 -3.30
N GLN A 73 -12.05 -5.00 -3.71
CA GLN A 73 -13.51 -5.17 -3.74
C GLN A 73 -13.92 -5.91 -5.01
N THR A 74 -14.93 -6.78 -4.93
CA THR A 74 -15.60 -7.36 -6.11
C THR A 74 -17.04 -6.87 -6.27
N ASN A 75 -17.56 -6.15 -5.27
CA ASN A 75 -18.87 -5.52 -5.29
C ASN A 75 -18.83 -4.16 -4.59
N ALA A 76 -19.41 -3.12 -5.21
CA ALA A 76 -19.48 -1.77 -4.64
C ALA A 76 -20.20 -1.70 -3.28
N ASN A 77 -21.14 -2.62 -3.02
CA ASN A 77 -21.89 -2.69 -1.75
C ASN A 77 -21.04 -3.17 -0.56
N GLN A 78 -19.81 -3.64 -0.78
CA GLN A 78 -18.89 -4.00 0.30
C GLN A 78 -18.38 -2.76 1.07
N GLY A 79 -18.55 -1.56 0.51
CA GLY A 79 -18.09 -0.30 1.10
C GLY A 79 -16.57 -0.21 1.19
N VAL A 80 -16.05 1.00 1.43
CA VAL A 80 -14.60 1.27 1.43
C VAL A 80 -13.80 0.44 2.45
N ASP A 81 -14.46 -0.05 3.50
CA ASP A 81 -13.84 -0.90 4.52
C ASP A 81 -13.72 -2.37 4.12
N CYS A 82 -14.46 -2.78 3.06
CA CYS A 82 -14.49 -4.13 2.52
C CYS A 82 -14.58 -5.16 3.65
N ILE A 83 -15.70 -5.15 4.39
CA ILE A 83 -15.91 -6.08 5.50
C ILE A 83 -15.80 -7.51 4.96
N GLY A 84 -15.02 -8.36 5.63
CA GLY A 84 -14.76 -9.72 5.17
C GLY A 84 -13.58 -9.86 4.20
N CYS A 85 -12.90 -8.77 3.83
CA CYS A 85 -11.85 -8.82 2.82
C CYS A 85 -10.46 -9.08 3.40
N THR A 86 -9.67 -9.83 2.62
CA THR A 86 -8.22 -9.92 2.79
C THR A 86 -7.62 -8.52 2.66
N ARG A 87 -6.71 -8.16 3.57
CA ARG A 87 -6.06 -6.85 3.60
C ARG A 87 -4.57 -6.98 3.34
N LEU A 88 -3.99 -5.99 2.66
CA LEU A 88 -2.60 -5.61 2.85
C LEU A 88 -2.61 -4.47 3.86
N GLU A 89 -2.02 -4.68 5.03
CA GLU A 89 -1.87 -3.67 6.07
C GLU A 89 -0.42 -3.19 6.06
N CYS A 90 -0.23 -1.87 6.15
CA CYS A 90 1.09 -1.25 6.08
C CYS A 90 1.19 -0.09 7.08
N ASP A 91 2.39 0.08 7.63
CA ASP A 91 2.76 1.22 8.45
C ASP A 91 4.12 1.75 8.01
N PHE A 92 4.10 2.99 7.49
CA PHE A 92 5.30 3.74 7.07
C PHE A 92 5.57 4.93 8.01
N ALA A 93 4.81 5.05 9.08
CA ALA A 93 4.80 6.21 9.96
C ALA A 93 5.56 5.91 11.25
N ASN A 94 6.88 6.02 11.18
CA ASN A 94 7.76 5.82 12.32
C ASN A 94 8.76 6.96 12.44
N SER A 95 9.32 7.15 13.64
CA SER A 95 10.46 8.07 13.83
C SER A 95 11.70 7.62 13.05
N ASN A 96 11.78 6.33 12.69
CA ASN A 96 12.76 5.80 11.76
C ASN A 96 12.27 5.92 10.30
N ALA A 97 12.92 6.77 9.50
CA ALA A 97 12.62 6.94 8.08
C ALA A 97 12.87 5.70 7.20
N ALA A 98 13.52 4.66 7.74
CA ALA A 98 13.65 3.35 7.08
C ALA A 98 12.56 2.36 7.51
N TRP A 99 11.53 2.80 8.22
CA TRP A 99 10.44 1.94 8.64
C TRP A 99 9.40 1.82 7.53
N HIS A 100 9.48 0.73 6.77
CA HIS A 100 8.39 0.31 5.90
C HIS A 100 8.00 -1.10 6.29
N CYS A 101 6.87 -1.23 6.97
CA CYS A 101 6.35 -2.51 7.40
C CYS A 101 5.03 -2.78 6.70
N CYS A 102 4.87 -3.97 6.15
CA CYS A 102 3.59 -4.44 5.65
C CYS A 102 3.37 -5.92 6.00
N ASN A 103 2.11 -6.34 6.05
CA ASN A 103 1.71 -7.73 6.09
C ASN A 103 0.39 -7.93 5.34
N LEU A 104 0.19 -9.13 4.80
CA LEU A 104 -1.17 -9.54 4.45
C LEU A 104 -1.91 -9.89 5.74
N SER A 105 -3.22 -9.74 5.76
CA SER A 105 -4.06 -10.00 6.94
C SER A 105 -5.37 -10.65 6.55
N ARG A 106 -5.73 -11.67 7.34
CA ARG A 106 -7.01 -12.37 7.30
C ARG A 106 -7.86 -12.07 8.54
N VAL A 107 -7.43 -11.15 9.42
CA VAL A 107 -8.15 -10.81 10.66
C VAL A 107 -9.55 -10.27 10.36
N ALA A 108 -9.69 -9.49 9.29
CA ALA A 108 -10.96 -8.95 8.84
C ALA A 108 -11.80 -9.92 7.98
N GLY A 109 -11.29 -11.13 7.72
CA GLY A 109 -11.86 -12.11 6.79
C GLY A 109 -10.96 -12.40 5.58
N PHE A 110 -11.47 -13.19 4.66
CA PHE A 110 -10.81 -13.50 3.40
C PHE A 110 -11.82 -13.47 2.25
N HIS A 111 -11.50 -12.73 1.19
CA HIS A 111 -12.37 -12.53 0.03
C HIS A 111 -11.63 -12.72 -1.29
N VAL A 112 -10.58 -11.93 -1.52
CA VAL A 112 -9.71 -12.00 -2.70
C VAL A 112 -8.32 -12.44 -2.25
N GLY A 113 -7.77 -13.48 -2.89
CA GLY A 113 -6.38 -13.85 -2.68
C GLY A 113 -5.47 -12.70 -3.09
N MET A 114 -4.40 -12.46 -2.35
CA MET A 114 -3.54 -11.30 -2.56
C MET A 114 -2.08 -11.68 -2.43
N SER A 115 -1.23 -11.12 -3.29
CA SER A 115 0.20 -11.00 -3.02
C SER A 115 0.62 -9.55 -3.04
N PHE A 116 1.72 -9.26 -2.37
CA PHE A 116 2.43 -8.01 -2.55
C PHE A 116 3.93 -8.25 -2.65
N SER A 117 4.60 -7.31 -3.31
CA SER A 117 6.05 -7.25 -3.44
C SER A 117 6.50 -5.80 -3.31
N TRP A 118 7.71 -5.60 -2.79
CA TRP A 118 8.36 -4.29 -2.76
C TRP A 118 8.96 -3.99 -4.13
N THR A 119 8.79 -2.78 -4.65
CA THR A 119 9.40 -2.38 -5.93
C THR A 119 10.88 -1.97 -5.81
N GLY A 120 11.41 -1.87 -4.58
CA GLY A 120 12.78 -1.51 -4.27
C GLY A 120 13.34 -2.31 -3.08
N GLY A 121 14.64 -2.21 -2.84
CA GLY A 121 15.31 -2.80 -1.66
C GLY A 121 15.51 -4.32 -1.68
N GLY A 122 14.92 -5.05 -2.63
CA GLY A 122 15.06 -6.51 -2.72
C GLY A 122 14.42 -7.27 -1.54
N CYS A 123 13.54 -6.61 -0.81
CA CYS A 123 12.92 -7.14 0.40
C CYS A 123 11.85 -8.18 0.06
N GLN A 124 11.64 -9.13 0.98
CA GLN A 124 10.61 -10.15 0.81
C GLN A 124 9.20 -9.56 0.96
N GLY A 125 8.31 -9.89 0.04
CA GLY A 125 6.87 -9.65 0.16
C GLY A 125 6.13 -10.82 0.80
N ALA A 126 4.84 -10.94 0.54
CA ALA A 126 4.04 -12.10 0.97
C ALA A 126 2.97 -12.46 -0.07
N THR A 127 2.46 -13.69 0.02
CA THR A 127 1.38 -14.19 -0.82
C THR A 127 0.42 -15.00 0.03
N CYS A 128 -0.87 -14.66 -0.01
CA CYS A 128 -1.95 -15.40 0.61
C CYS A 128 -3.07 -15.61 -0.42
N SER A 129 -3.04 -16.74 -1.12
CA SER A 129 -3.94 -17.02 -2.23
C SER A 129 -5.28 -17.66 -1.81
N TYR A 130 -5.39 -18.14 -0.56
CA TYR A 130 -6.56 -18.86 -0.06
C TYR A 130 -6.82 -18.56 1.42
N SER A 131 -8.05 -18.83 1.86
CA SER A 131 -8.58 -18.45 3.17
C SER A 131 -7.90 -19.11 4.36
N THR A 132 -7.01 -20.08 4.13
CA THR A 132 -6.25 -20.82 5.16
C THR A 132 -4.73 -20.68 5.00
N CYS A 133 -4.23 -19.67 4.25
CA CYS A 133 -2.79 -19.42 4.12
C CYS A 133 -2.13 -19.32 5.50
N PRO A 134 -0.92 -19.85 5.71
CA PRO A 134 -0.35 -19.96 7.05
C PRO A 134 -0.08 -18.60 7.70
N PRO A 135 0.08 -18.54 9.04
CA PRO A 135 0.40 -17.29 9.77
C PRO A 135 1.71 -16.63 9.30
N SER A 136 2.64 -17.41 8.73
CA SER A 136 3.84 -16.87 8.09
C SER A 136 3.53 -15.96 6.91
N ASP A 137 2.41 -16.16 6.23
CA ASP A 137 2.07 -15.50 4.97
C ASP A 137 1.06 -14.37 5.14
N ALA A 138 0.22 -14.46 6.17
CA ALA A 138 -0.71 -13.41 6.56
C ALA A 138 -0.96 -13.43 8.06
N TRP A 139 -1.19 -12.26 8.64
CA TRP A 139 -1.67 -12.14 10.02
C TRP A 139 -3.05 -12.77 10.15
N VAL A 140 -3.22 -13.54 11.22
CA VAL A 140 -4.46 -14.25 11.54
C VAL A 140 -4.89 -13.93 12.96
N ALA A 141 -6.19 -14.02 13.20
CA ALA A 141 -6.70 -13.86 14.55
C ALA A 141 -6.02 -14.85 15.52
N ASN A 142 -5.67 -14.36 16.71
CA ASN A 142 -5.02 -15.11 17.79
C ASN A 142 -3.55 -15.52 17.56
N ILE A 143 -2.91 -15.11 16.46
CA ILE A 143 -1.47 -15.30 16.25
C ILE A 143 -0.86 -13.96 15.87
N ASP A 144 -0.41 -13.23 16.89
CA ASP A 144 0.25 -11.92 16.79
C ASP A 144 1.70 -12.03 17.29
N ASP A 145 2.50 -12.83 16.59
CA ASP A 145 3.90 -13.13 16.90
C ASP A 145 4.88 -12.42 15.96
N GLY A 146 4.37 -11.57 15.06
CA GLY A 146 5.15 -10.86 14.05
C GLY A 146 5.58 -11.70 12.84
N SER A 147 5.24 -12.98 12.75
CA SER A 147 5.69 -13.89 11.67
C SER A 147 5.22 -13.48 10.27
N SER A 148 4.10 -12.76 10.18
CA SER A 148 3.55 -12.24 8.92
C SER A 148 4.18 -10.91 8.47
N LEU A 149 4.91 -10.22 9.35
CA LEU A 149 5.46 -8.90 9.07
C LEU A 149 6.56 -9.00 8.00
N ARG A 150 6.57 -8.03 7.11
CA ARG A 150 7.61 -7.84 6.09
C ARG A 150 8.12 -6.43 6.20
N PHE A 151 9.40 -6.31 6.51
CA PHE A 151 10.09 -5.04 6.61
C PHE A 151 10.90 -4.78 5.35
N CYS A 152 10.91 -3.53 4.89
CA CYS A 152 11.81 -3.09 3.85
C CYS A 152 12.52 -1.78 4.20
N PRO A 153 13.68 -1.84 4.86
CA PRO A 153 14.43 -0.66 5.28
C PRO A 153 15.26 -0.07 4.14
N ALA A 154 14.60 0.24 3.02
CA ALA A 154 15.19 0.89 1.86
C ALA A 154 14.42 2.17 1.54
N ALA A 155 15.13 3.19 1.06
CA ALA A 155 14.50 4.40 0.53
C ALA A 155 13.80 4.11 -0.81
N ASN A 156 12.81 4.94 -1.15
CA ASN A 156 12.10 4.87 -2.43
C ASN A 156 11.45 3.51 -2.72
N VAL A 157 10.98 2.82 -1.68
CA VAL A 157 10.19 1.60 -1.86
C VAL A 157 8.79 1.95 -2.32
N GLY A 158 8.21 1.07 -3.12
CA GLY A 158 6.79 1.08 -3.47
C GLY A 158 6.21 -0.31 -3.28
N LEU A 159 4.94 -0.44 -3.60
CA LEU A 159 4.18 -1.68 -3.46
C LEU A 159 3.63 -2.12 -4.80
N ASN A 160 3.83 -3.38 -5.14
CA ASN A 160 3.14 -4.03 -6.24
C ASN A 160 2.22 -5.11 -5.68
N VAL A 161 0.92 -4.90 -5.81
CA VAL A 161 -0.16 -5.72 -5.28
C VAL A 161 -0.83 -6.51 -6.42
N VAL A 162 -0.98 -7.81 -6.25
CA VAL A 162 -1.66 -8.68 -7.23
C VAL A 162 -2.83 -9.38 -6.57
N PHE A 163 -4.01 -9.22 -7.17
CA PHE A 163 -5.22 -9.94 -6.79
C PHE A 163 -5.32 -11.27 -7.54
N CYS A 164 -5.70 -12.33 -6.84
CA CYS A 164 -5.65 -13.74 -7.29
C CYS A 164 -4.29 -14.11 -7.89
N PRO A 165 -3.20 -13.99 -7.12
CA PRO A 165 -1.83 -14.14 -7.62
C PRO A 165 -1.55 -15.52 -8.22
#